data_AF-A0A8H6YE25-F1
#
_entry.id   AF-A0A8H6YE25-F1
#
_cell.length_a   1.000
_cell.length_b   1.000
_cell.length_c   1.000
_cell.angle_alpha   90.00
_cell.angle_beta   90.00
_cell.angle_gamma   90.00
#
_symmetry.space_group_name_H-M   'P 1'
#
loop_
_entity.id
_entity.type
_entity.pdbx_description
1 polymer ?
#
loop_
_entity_poly.entity_id
_entity_poly.type
_entity_poly.pdbx_seq_one_letter_code
_entity_poly.pdbx_strand_id
1 'polypeptide(L)'
;MSSSRSHSGGSRRWNYFHSALELAIQRSAHKWKFEDFAECFPQYVEEDKDGAMQTFNQVADYIETATKRDLENVFKEYDLQNNVDILDKMVSEAKARKASGKIGPNVWTVNLHPRSAVCGRTIPILEAQAERLRETLAELDAEDVALASELEGKVGEIKDLETRANCVLDQVDETLEAWSNLSMEEIEAWSASIIETTTPLLRS
;
A
#
# COMPACT_ATOMS: atom_id res chain seq x y z
N MET A 1 -10.16 -23.14 -17.30
CA MET A 1 -11.57 -23.19 -16.88
C MET A 1 -11.59 -23.11 -15.36
N SER A 2 -11.65 -21.89 -14.81
CA SER A 2 -11.68 -21.68 -13.37
C SER A 2 -13.14 -21.48 -12.97
N SER A 3 -13.70 -22.45 -12.23
CA SER A 3 -15.07 -22.37 -11.73
C SER A 3 -15.26 -21.15 -10.85
N SER A 4 -16.00 -20.18 -11.37
CA SER A 4 -16.62 -19.09 -10.64
C SER A 4 -17.64 -19.67 -9.65
N ARG A 5 -17.20 -19.94 -8.42
CA ARG A 5 -18.10 -20.15 -7.28
C ARG A 5 -18.73 -18.80 -6.94
N SER A 6 -20.03 -18.69 -7.18
CA SER A 6 -20.90 -17.64 -6.66
C SER A 6 -20.65 -17.48 -5.15
N HIS A 7 -20.05 -16.37 -4.75
CA HIS A 7 -19.92 -16.02 -3.35
C HIS A 7 -21.27 -15.49 -2.87
N SER A 8 -22.00 -16.28 -2.09
CA SER A 8 -22.81 -15.70 -1.02
C SER A 8 -21.83 -14.89 -0.16
N GLY A 9 -22.07 -13.60 0.01
CA GLY A 9 -21.04 -12.58 0.31
C GLY A 9 -20.31 -12.63 1.66
N GLY A 10 -20.20 -13.78 2.33
CA GLY A 10 -19.48 -13.95 3.60
C GLY A 10 -18.44 -15.08 3.58
N SER A 11 -17.64 -15.16 4.63
CA SER A 11 -16.59 -16.18 4.80
C SER A 11 -17.15 -17.61 4.82
N ARG A 12 -16.26 -18.59 4.67
CA ARG A 12 -16.62 -20.01 4.80
C ARG A 12 -17.26 -20.30 6.16
N ARG A 13 -16.74 -19.69 7.23
CA ARG A 13 -17.26 -19.81 8.59
C ARG A 13 -18.66 -19.22 8.72
N TRP A 14 -18.89 -18.04 8.16
CA TRP A 14 -20.23 -17.43 8.12
C TRP A 14 -21.24 -18.33 7.43
N ASN A 15 -20.91 -18.84 6.24
CA ASN A 15 -21.82 -19.71 5.49
C ASN A 15 -22.18 -21.00 6.27
N TYR A 16 -21.23 -21.60 6.98
CA TYR A 16 -21.53 -22.75 7.85
C TYR A 16 -22.38 -22.39 9.07
N PHE A 17 -22.07 -21.27 9.73
CA PHE A 17 -22.84 -20.79 10.86
C PHE A 17 -24.29 -20.49 10.46
N HIS A 18 -24.47 -19.73 9.38
CA HIS A 18 -25.78 -19.34 8.86
C HIS A 18 -26.60 -20.55 8.44
N SER A 19 -26.03 -21.46 7.64
CA SER A 19 -26.74 -22.68 7.19
C SER A 19 -27.12 -23.61 8.33
N ALA A 20 -26.26 -23.77 9.34
CA ALA A 20 -26.60 -24.56 10.53
C ALA A 20 -27.73 -23.92 11.35
N LEU A 21 -27.75 -22.58 11.43
CA LEU A 21 -28.80 -21.85 12.13
C LEU A 21 -30.14 -21.93 11.37
N GLU A 22 -30.13 -21.73 10.06
CA GLU A 22 -31.34 -21.91 9.23
C GLU A 22 -31.95 -23.30 9.40
N LEU A 23 -31.11 -24.34 9.39
CA LEU A 23 -31.55 -25.71 9.63
C LEU A 23 -32.12 -25.89 11.04
N ALA A 24 -31.55 -25.24 12.06
CA ALA A 24 -32.05 -25.29 13.41
C ALA A 24 -33.42 -24.60 13.54
N ILE A 25 -33.62 -23.46 12.88
CA ILE A 25 -34.90 -22.74 12.84
C ILE A 25 -35.97 -23.62 12.21
N GLN A 26 -35.70 -24.17 11.01
CA GLN A 26 -36.63 -25.06 10.32
C GLN A 26 -36.99 -26.28 11.18
N ARG A 27 -35.99 -26.91 11.81
CA ARG A 27 -36.23 -28.05 12.69
C ARG A 27 -37.03 -27.67 13.93
N SER A 28 -36.85 -26.47 14.47
CA SER A 28 -37.57 -26.02 15.66
C SER A 28 -39.04 -25.69 15.36
N ALA A 29 -39.29 -25.03 14.23
CA ALA A 29 -40.64 -24.65 13.79
C ALA A 29 -41.50 -25.89 13.43
N HIS A 30 -40.88 -26.92 12.85
CA HIS A 30 -41.57 -28.14 12.41
C HIS A 30 -41.31 -29.37 13.29
N LYS A 31 -40.83 -29.19 14.52
CA LYS A 31 -40.56 -30.32 15.43
C LYS A 31 -41.84 -31.05 15.86
N TRP A 32 -42.92 -30.28 16.02
CA TRP A 32 -44.23 -30.72 16.42
C TRP A 32 -45.05 -30.99 15.16
N LYS A 33 -45.80 -32.09 15.16
CA LYS A 33 -46.63 -32.53 14.04
C LYS A 33 -48.07 -32.11 14.25
N PHE A 34 -48.85 -32.18 13.18
CA PHE A 34 -50.29 -32.01 13.27
C PHE A 34 -50.95 -33.02 14.23
N GLU A 35 -50.37 -34.22 14.38
CA GLU A 35 -50.81 -35.23 15.37
C GLU A 35 -50.74 -34.67 16.80
N ASP A 36 -49.63 -34.04 17.17
CA ASP A 36 -49.46 -33.41 18.49
C ASP A 36 -50.47 -32.25 18.70
N PHE A 37 -50.75 -31.50 17.63
CA PHE A 37 -51.75 -30.43 17.66
C PHE A 37 -53.17 -30.98 17.83
N ALA A 38 -53.51 -32.09 17.16
CA ALA A 38 -54.81 -32.73 17.25
C ALA A 38 -55.05 -33.36 18.62
N GLU A 39 -54.02 -33.90 19.28
CA GLU A 39 -54.11 -34.38 20.66
C GLU A 39 -54.42 -33.25 21.65
N CYS A 40 -53.90 -32.04 21.41
CA CYS A 40 -54.12 -30.88 22.29
C CYS A 40 -55.46 -30.17 22.03
N PHE A 41 -55.97 -30.24 20.79
CA PHE A 41 -57.21 -29.58 20.36
C PHE A 41 -58.18 -30.54 19.64
N PRO A 42 -58.59 -31.65 20.28
CA PRO A 42 -59.35 -32.71 19.61
C PRO A 42 -60.70 -32.22 19.10
N GLN A 43 -61.42 -31.44 19.92
CA GLN A 43 -62.75 -30.93 19.55
C GLN A 43 -62.69 -29.99 18.33
N TYR A 44 -61.65 -29.17 18.21
CA TYR A 44 -61.48 -28.26 17.08
C TYR A 44 -61.18 -29.01 15.77
N VAL A 45 -60.37 -30.08 15.85
CA VAL A 45 -60.05 -30.92 14.69
C VAL A 45 -61.24 -31.76 14.24
N GLU A 46 -62.10 -32.20 15.17
CA GLU A 46 -63.35 -32.91 14.87
C GLU A 46 -64.37 -32.00 14.18
N GLU A 47 -64.47 -30.73 14.60
CA GLU A 47 -65.40 -29.75 14.03
C GLU A 47 -64.93 -29.20 12.67
N ASP A 48 -63.65 -28.84 12.52
CA ASP A 48 -63.08 -28.31 11.27
C ASP A 48 -61.60 -28.70 11.12
N LYS A 49 -61.38 -29.85 10.49
CA LYS A 49 -60.03 -30.38 10.23
C LYS A 49 -59.22 -29.49 9.30
N ASP A 50 -59.85 -28.88 8.29
CA ASP A 50 -59.16 -28.07 7.29
C ASP A 50 -58.73 -26.73 7.90
N GLY A 51 -59.59 -26.09 8.69
CA GLY A 51 -59.26 -24.89 9.45
C GLY A 51 -58.19 -25.15 10.51
N ALA A 52 -58.25 -26.28 11.20
CA ALA A 52 -57.22 -26.69 12.17
C ALA A 52 -55.86 -26.90 11.50
N MET A 53 -55.82 -27.55 10.34
CA MET A 53 -54.58 -27.77 9.57
C MET A 53 -54.01 -26.46 9.01
N GLN A 54 -54.87 -25.57 8.53
CA GLN A 54 -54.46 -24.24 8.10
C GLN A 54 -53.86 -23.43 9.26
N THR A 55 -54.50 -23.46 10.44
CA THR A 55 -54.02 -22.78 11.64
C THR A 55 -52.66 -23.32 12.08
N PHE A 56 -52.49 -24.64 12.09
CA PHE A 56 -51.21 -25.31 12.41
C PHE A 56 -50.08 -24.81 11.49
N ASN A 57 -50.29 -24.84 10.17
CA ASN A 57 -49.29 -24.39 9.21
C ASN A 57 -48.98 -22.90 9.36
N GLN A 58 -50.00 -22.06 9.59
CA GLN A 58 -49.80 -20.63 9.84
C GLN A 58 -48.94 -20.37 11.09
N VAL A 59 -49.16 -21.12 12.18
CA VAL A 59 -48.34 -20.98 13.40
C VAL A 59 -46.91 -21.42 13.14
N ALA A 60 -46.69 -22.54 12.44
CA ALA A 60 -45.34 -23.00 12.10
C ALA A 60 -44.59 -21.98 11.21
N ASP A 61 -45.23 -21.49 10.15
CA ASP A 61 -44.68 -20.49 9.24
C ASP A 61 -44.40 -19.16 9.95
N TYR A 62 -45.30 -18.75 10.87
CA TYR A 62 -45.12 -17.55 11.67
C TYR A 62 -43.91 -17.68 12.60
N ILE A 63 -43.76 -18.81 13.30
CA ILE A 63 -42.60 -19.07 14.17
C ILE A 63 -41.31 -18.99 13.35
N GLU A 64 -41.25 -19.64 12.18
CA GLU A 64 -40.07 -19.59 11.31
C GLU A 64 -39.76 -18.16 10.88
N THR A 65 -40.77 -17.43 10.37
CA THR A 65 -40.59 -16.07 9.83
C THR A 65 -40.23 -15.05 10.91
N ALA A 66 -40.91 -15.11 12.06
CA ALA A 66 -40.63 -14.22 13.20
C ALA A 66 -39.23 -14.47 13.74
N THR A 67 -38.83 -15.74 13.92
CA THR A 67 -37.49 -16.09 14.41
C THR A 67 -36.40 -15.63 13.45
N LYS A 68 -36.58 -15.82 12.12
CA LYS A 68 -35.64 -15.33 11.11
C LYS A 68 -35.49 -13.81 11.17
N ARG A 69 -36.60 -13.08 11.21
CA ARG A 69 -36.60 -11.62 11.29
C ARG A 69 -35.87 -11.11 12.52
N ASP A 70 -36.14 -11.71 13.68
CA ASP A 70 -35.53 -11.30 14.94
C ASP A 70 -34.02 -11.59 14.94
N LEU A 71 -33.59 -12.71 14.37
CA LEU A 71 -32.18 -13.03 14.18
C LEU A 71 -31.48 -12.10 13.18
N GLU A 72 -32.14 -11.71 12.09
CA GLU A 72 -31.60 -10.71 11.15
C GLU A 72 -31.37 -9.36 11.83
N ASN A 73 -32.24 -8.97 12.76
CA ASN A 73 -32.04 -7.75 13.55
C ASN A 73 -30.79 -7.86 14.43
N VAL A 74 -30.61 -8.99 15.12
CA VAL A 74 -29.41 -9.27 15.92
C VAL A 74 -28.16 -9.29 15.04
N PHE A 75 -28.22 -9.88 13.85
CA PHE A 75 -27.09 -9.91 12.92
C PHE A 75 -26.66 -8.52 12.49
N LYS A 76 -27.63 -7.62 12.25
CA LYS A 76 -27.35 -6.23 11.90
C LYS A 76 -26.84 -5.42 13.10
N GLU A 77 -27.44 -5.59 14.28
CA GLU A 77 -27.06 -4.88 15.50
C GLU A 77 -25.59 -5.15 15.90
N TYR A 78 -25.17 -6.41 15.81
CA TYR A 78 -23.83 -6.83 16.20
C TYR A 78 -22.85 -6.96 15.03
N ASP A 79 -23.24 -6.55 13.81
CA ASP A 79 -22.43 -6.71 12.59
C ASP A 79 -21.80 -8.11 12.48
N LEU A 80 -22.63 -9.14 12.71
CA LEU A 80 -22.15 -10.48 13.02
C LEU A 80 -21.39 -11.09 11.83
N GLN A 81 -21.86 -10.84 10.61
CA GLN A 81 -21.22 -11.35 9.40
C GLN A 81 -19.77 -10.84 9.29
N ASN A 82 -19.56 -9.53 9.41
CA ASN A 82 -18.23 -8.94 9.35
C ASN A 82 -17.34 -9.46 10.49
N ASN A 83 -17.86 -9.55 11.72
CA ASN A 83 -17.11 -10.06 12.87
C ASN A 83 -16.68 -11.52 12.69
N VAL A 84 -17.56 -12.37 12.15
CA VAL A 84 -17.24 -13.78 11.84
C VAL A 84 -16.21 -13.87 10.70
N ASP A 85 -16.29 -12.97 9.71
CA ASP A 85 -15.36 -12.92 8.59
C ASP A 85 -13.96 -12.45 9.03
N ILE A 86 -13.89 -11.43 9.89
CA ILE A 86 -12.65 -10.99 10.54
C ILE A 86 -12.02 -12.14 11.33
N LEU A 87 -12.83 -12.88 12.09
CA LEU A 87 -12.35 -14.05 12.83
C LEU A 87 -11.79 -15.13 11.90
N ASP A 88 -12.46 -15.43 10.79
CA ASP A 88 -11.99 -16.43 9.82
C ASP A 88 -10.66 -16.04 9.17
N LYS A 89 -10.52 -14.74 8.84
CA LYS A 89 -9.26 -14.17 8.37
C LYS A 89 -8.15 -14.29 9.41
N MET A 90 -8.40 -13.89 10.66
CA MET A 90 -7.42 -13.99 11.75
C MET A 90 -6.96 -15.43 11.99
N VAL A 91 -7.87 -16.40 11.97
CA VAL A 91 -7.53 -17.82 12.13
C VAL A 91 -6.70 -18.33 10.95
N SER A 92 -7.02 -17.91 9.73
CA SER A 92 -6.29 -18.29 8.52
C SER A 92 -4.86 -17.73 8.55
N GLU A 93 -4.69 -16.46 8.91
CA GLU A 93 -3.38 -15.83 9.09
C GLU A 93 -2.58 -16.48 10.22
N ALA A 94 -3.21 -16.82 11.34
CA ALA A 94 -2.54 -17.49 12.44
C ALA A 94 -2.04 -18.88 12.04
N LYS A 95 -2.82 -19.64 11.26
CA LYS A 95 -2.40 -20.93 10.70
C LYS A 95 -1.21 -20.78 9.75
N ALA A 96 -1.23 -19.76 8.88
CA ALA A 96 -0.12 -19.46 7.98
C ALA A 96 1.16 -19.06 8.73
N ARG A 97 1.03 -18.25 9.80
CA ARG A 97 2.15 -17.89 10.70
C ARG A 97 2.72 -19.12 11.41
N LYS A 98 1.86 -20.03 11.88
CA LYS A 98 2.29 -21.29 12.50
C LYS A 98 3.03 -22.18 11.51
N ALA A 99 2.53 -22.30 10.27
CA ALA A 99 3.14 -23.11 9.23
C ALA A 99 4.50 -22.56 8.77
N SER A 100 4.69 -21.23 8.78
CA SER A 100 5.96 -20.57 8.43
C SER A 100 6.99 -20.53 9.57
N GLY A 101 6.66 -21.05 10.76
CA GLY A 101 7.56 -21.06 11.91
C GLY A 101 7.82 -19.67 12.55
N LYS A 102 7.17 -18.61 12.05
CA LYS A 102 7.29 -17.24 12.55
C LYS A 102 6.39 -17.01 13.77
N ILE A 103 6.61 -17.77 14.83
CA ILE A 103 5.92 -17.57 16.11
C ILE A 103 6.78 -16.60 16.93
N GLY A 104 6.41 -15.32 16.94
CA GLY A 104 7.08 -14.32 17.76
C GLY A 104 6.84 -14.54 19.26
N PRO A 105 7.63 -13.92 20.14
CA PRO A 105 7.49 -14.06 21.61
C PRO A 105 6.21 -13.41 22.16
N ASN A 106 5.55 -12.55 21.38
CA ASN A 106 4.36 -11.79 21.78
C ASN A 106 3.05 -12.49 21.36
N VAL A 107 2.94 -13.79 21.64
CA VAL A 107 1.70 -14.55 21.41
C VAL A 107 0.76 -14.33 22.59
N TRP A 108 -0.54 -14.24 22.31
CA TRP A 108 -1.55 -14.12 23.35
C TRP A 108 -1.53 -15.33 24.30
N THR A 109 -1.54 -15.07 25.60
CA THR A 109 -1.65 -16.09 26.66
C THR A 109 -2.74 -15.67 27.65
N VAL A 110 -3.27 -16.64 28.41
CA VAL A 110 -4.36 -16.38 29.39
C VAL A 110 -3.93 -15.37 30.46
N ASN A 111 -2.65 -15.36 30.83
CA ASN A 111 -2.05 -14.40 31.77
C ASN A 111 -1.12 -13.42 31.05
N LEU A 112 -1.62 -12.76 30.00
CA LEU A 112 -0.83 -11.81 29.24
C LEU A 112 -0.55 -10.55 30.05
N HIS A 113 0.73 -10.27 30.32
CA HIS A 113 1.13 -9.04 30.98
C HIS A 113 0.76 -7.83 30.09
N PRO A 114 0.23 -6.71 30.63
CA PRO A 114 -0.19 -5.55 29.83
C PRO A 114 0.91 -5.03 28.90
N ARG A 115 2.17 -5.04 29.37
CA ARG A 115 3.34 -4.68 28.55
C ARG A 115 3.47 -5.57 27.31
N SER A 116 3.31 -6.88 27.45
CA SER A 116 3.39 -7.83 26.33
C SER A 116 2.24 -7.64 25.34
N ALA A 117 1.04 -7.27 25.82
CA ALA A 117 -0.09 -6.93 24.96
C ALA A 117 0.19 -5.67 24.13
N VAL A 118 0.74 -4.63 24.75
CA VAL A 118 1.15 -3.41 24.04
C VAL A 118 2.24 -3.73 23.03
N CYS A 119 3.29 -4.45 23.44
CA CYS A 119 4.41 -4.85 22.57
C CYS A 119 3.94 -5.66 21.35
N GLY A 120 2.98 -6.58 21.51
CA GLY A 120 2.41 -7.33 20.39
C GLY A 120 1.77 -6.45 19.31
N ARG A 121 1.26 -5.27 19.69
CA ARG A 121 0.69 -4.29 18.75
C ARG A 121 1.73 -3.30 18.23
N THR A 122 2.61 -2.79 19.09
CA THR A 122 3.55 -1.72 18.72
C THR A 122 4.75 -2.22 17.94
N ILE A 123 5.29 -3.40 18.26
CA ILE A 123 6.51 -3.90 17.61
C ILE A 123 6.34 -4.04 16.09
N PRO A 124 5.27 -4.66 15.55
CA PRO A 124 5.10 -4.76 14.09
C PRO A 124 5.03 -3.40 13.38
N ILE A 125 4.44 -2.40 14.04
CA ILE A 125 4.37 -1.03 13.52
C ILE A 125 5.77 -0.41 13.51
N LEU A 126 6.52 -0.55 14.59
CA LEU A 126 7.88 -0.04 14.70
C LEU A 126 8.83 -0.72 13.71
N GLU A 127 8.70 -2.03 13.49
CA GLU A 127 9.47 -2.78 12.50
C GLU A 127 9.18 -2.28 11.09
N ALA A 128 7.92 -2.09 10.72
CA ALA A 128 7.55 -1.53 9.42
C ALA A 128 8.06 -0.10 9.21
N GLN A 129 8.02 0.73 10.26
CA GLN A 129 8.55 2.09 10.21
C GLN A 129 10.08 2.11 10.11
N ALA A 130 10.76 1.25 10.85
CA ALA A 130 12.21 1.11 10.79
C ALA A 130 12.66 0.66 9.40
N GLU A 131 11.93 -0.26 8.77
CA GLU A 131 12.25 -0.70 7.41
C GLU A 131 12.09 0.43 6.40
N ARG A 132 10.95 1.14 6.43
CA ARG A 132 10.75 2.32 5.59
C ARG A 132 11.86 3.36 5.76
N LEU A 133 12.28 3.62 7.00
CA LEU A 133 13.35 4.58 7.27
C LEU A 133 14.70 4.12 6.72
N ARG A 134 15.00 2.81 6.76
CA ARG A 134 16.22 2.26 6.14
C ARG A 134 16.19 2.38 4.63
N GLU A 135 15.04 2.13 4.00
CA GLU A 135 14.85 2.32 2.55
C GLU A 135 15.11 3.78 2.17
N THR A 136 14.49 4.74 2.87
CA THR A 136 14.70 6.17 2.59
C THR A 136 16.15 6.62 2.83
N LEU A 137 16.83 6.04 3.82
CA LEU A 137 18.22 6.38 4.10
C LEU A 137 19.14 5.83 3.00
N ALA A 138 18.88 4.61 2.53
CA ALA A 138 19.63 4.03 1.42
C ALA A 138 19.44 4.80 0.11
N GLU A 139 18.24 5.34 -0.14
CA GLU A 139 17.96 6.22 -1.28
C GLU A 139 18.77 7.52 -1.18
N LEU A 140 18.74 8.19 -0.03
CA LEU A 140 19.49 9.43 0.19
C LEU A 140 21.01 9.22 0.11
N ASP A 141 21.54 8.14 0.69
CA ASP A 141 22.96 7.81 0.60
C ASP A 141 23.38 7.58 -0.86
N ALA A 142 22.52 6.96 -1.67
CA ALA A 142 22.79 6.76 -3.10
C ALA A 142 22.77 8.07 -3.88
N GLU A 143 21.86 8.99 -3.56
CA GLU A 143 21.81 10.34 -4.13
C GLU A 143 23.06 11.14 -3.74
N ASP A 144 23.44 11.16 -2.46
CA ASP A 144 24.61 11.89 -1.98
C ASP A 144 25.90 11.40 -2.65
N VAL A 145 26.07 10.08 -2.83
CA VAL A 145 27.20 9.52 -3.57
C VAL A 145 27.21 9.96 -5.03
N ALA A 146 26.04 10.00 -5.68
CA ALA A 146 25.93 10.46 -7.07
C ALA A 146 26.27 11.96 -7.20
N LEU A 147 25.72 12.80 -6.31
CA LEU A 147 26.00 14.24 -6.27
C LEU A 147 27.46 14.55 -5.94
N ALA A 148 28.08 13.82 -5.01
CA ALA A 148 29.49 13.98 -4.68
C ALA A 148 30.38 13.67 -5.89
N SER A 149 30.08 12.59 -6.63
CA SER A 149 30.76 12.24 -7.87
C SER A 149 30.61 13.32 -8.95
N GLU A 150 29.40 13.88 -9.10
CA GLU A 150 29.15 14.99 -10.03
C GLU A 150 29.97 16.24 -9.66
N LEU A 151 29.99 16.60 -8.38
CA LEU A 151 30.76 17.73 -7.88
C LEU A 151 32.27 17.55 -8.11
N GLU A 152 32.81 16.37 -7.82
CA GLU A 152 34.22 16.07 -8.10
C GLU A 152 34.54 16.19 -9.60
N GLY A 153 33.64 15.70 -10.46
CA GLY A 153 33.75 15.87 -11.91
C GLY A 153 33.78 17.35 -12.32
N LYS A 154 32.85 18.16 -11.78
CA LYS A 154 32.78 19.60 -12.05
C LYS A 154 34.00 20.37 -11.55
N VAL A 155 34.50 20.02 -10.37
CA VAL A 155 35.74 20.62 -9.83
C VAL A 155 36.95 20.26 -10.71
N GLY A 156 37.01 19.04 -11.24
CA GLY A 156 38.01 18.65 -12.23
C GLY A 156 37.93 19.50 -13.51
N GLU A 157 36.73 19.62 -14.09
CA GLU A 157 36.48 20.45 -15.27
C GLU A 157 36.90 21.91 -15.06
N ILE A 158 36.59 22.49 -13.89
CA ILE A 158 36.98 23.87 -13.54
C ILE A 158 38.50 24.03 -13.51
N LYS A 159 39.22 23.09 -12.87
CA LYS A 159 40.70 23.14 -12.80
C LYS A 159 41.34 23.05 -14.19
N ASP A 160 40.80 22.21 -15.06
CA ASP A 160 41.28 22.09 -16.44
C ASP A 160 41.03 23.39 -17.23
N LEU A 161 39.87 24.01 -17.05
CA LEU A 161 39.54 25.30 -17.66
C LEU A 161 40.42 26.44 -17.12
N GLU A 162 40.67 26.50 -15.81
CA GLU A 162 41.59 27.47 -15.20
C GLU A 162 43.01 27.31 -15.73
N THR A 163 43.50 26.07 -15.83
CA THR A 163 44.84 25.80 -16.37
C THR A 163 44.95 26.26 -17.82
N ARG A 164 43.92 26.02 -18.63
CA ARG A 164 43.87 26.51 -20.02
C ARG A 164 43.78 28.02 -20.09
N ALA A 165 42.99 28.67 -19.23
CA ALA A 165 42.86 30.12 -19.19
C ALA A 165 44.19 30.78 -18.83
N ASN A 166 44.89 30.25 -17.82
CA ASN A 166 46.23 30.72 -17.43
C ASN A 166 47.22 30.55 -18.58
N CYS A 167 47.22 29.41 -19.27
CA CYS A 167 48.09 29.22 -20.44
C CYS A 167 47.84 30.24 -21.55
N VAL A 168 46.58 30.62 -21.79
CA VAL A 168 46.25 31.68 -22.76
C VAL A 168 46.71 33.05 -22.27
N LEU A 169 46.57 33.35 -20.98
CA LEU A 169 47.08 34.59 -20.40
C LEU A 169 48.61 34.68 -20.50
N ASP A 170 49.32 33.60 -20.18
CA ASP A 170 50.77 33.51 -20.32
C ASP A 170 51.20 33.79 -21.78
N GLN A 171 50.49 33.23 -22.76
CA GLN A 171 50.74 33.51 -24.18
C GLN A 171 50.49 34.98 -24.55
N VAL A 172 49.44 35.61 -23.99
CA VAL A 172 49.16 37.02 -24.22
C VAL A 172 50.28 37.89 -23.61
N ASP A 173 50.71 37.60 -22.40
CA ASP A 173 51.81 38.31 -21.74
C ASP A 173 53.12 38.16 -22.55
N GLU A 174 53.45 36.96 -23.01
CA GLU A 174 54.60 36.72 -23.90
C GLU A 174 54.51 37.55 -25.19
N THR A 175 53.33 37.61 -25.84
CA THR A 175 53.15 38.43 -27.05
C THR A 175 53.26 39.92 -26.77
N LEU A 176 52.80 40.39 -25.61
CA LEU A 176 52.87 41.79 -25.20
C LEU A 176 54.32 42.18 -24.88
N GLU A 177 55.08 41.33 -24.20
CA GLU A 177 56.51 41.51 -23.98
C GLU A 177 57.26 41.57 -25.32
N ALA A 178 57.00 40.62 -26.23
CA ALA A 178 57.59 40.62 -27.56
C ALA A 178 57.25 41.90 -28.35
N TRP A 179 56.01 42.39 -28.24
CA TRP A 179 55.57 43.64 -28.88
C TRP A 179 56.21 44.89 -28.24
N SER A 180 56.43 44.89 -26.93
CA SER A 180 57.10 45.99 -26.22
C SER A 180 58.60 46.07 -26.51
N ASN A 181 59.21 44.93 -26.84
CA ASN A 181 60.62 44.81 -27.21
C ASN A 181 60.88 45.08 -28.71
N LEU A 182 59.83 45.24 -29.52
CA LEU A 182 60.00 45.68 -30.91
C LEU A 182 60.55 47.10 -30.93
N SER A 183 61.59 47.33 -31.72
CA SER A 183 62.17 48.68 -31.81
C SER A 183 61.20 49.64 -32.49
N MET A 184 61.06 50.84 -31.94
CA MET A 184 60.22 51.88 -32.52
C MET A 184 60.64 52.21 -33.97
N GLU A 185 61.95 52.08 -34.27
CA GLU A 185 62.51 52.24 -35.62
C GLU A 185 62.03 51.17 -36.61
N GLU A 186 61.88 49.91 -36.19
CA GLU A 186 61.31 48.84 -37.04
C GLU A 186 59.82 49.03 -37.28
N ILE A 187 59.08 49.51 -36.28
CA ILE A 187 57.65 49.84 -36.42
C ILE A 187 57.47 51.03 -37.37
N GLU A 188 58.29 52.07 -37.23
CA GLU A 188 58.28 53.23 -38.12
C GLU A 188 58.67 52.86 -39.55
N ALA A 189 59.71 52.03 -39.76
CA ALA A 189 60.11 51.53 -41.07
C ALA A 189 59.03 50.66 -41.73
N TRP A 190 58.36 49.80 -40.95
CA TRP A 190 57.26 48.96 -41.45
C TRP A 190 56.03 49.81 -41.79
N SER A 191 55.70 50.81 -40.97
CA SER A 191 54.61 51.75 -41.22
C SER A 191 54.88 52.63 -42.46
N ALA A 192 56.12 53.06 -42.67
CA ALA A 192 56.53 53.82 -43.87
C ALA A 192 56.40 52.96 -45.14
N SER A 193 56.80 51.68 -45.09
CA SER A 193 56.65 50.73 -46.20
C SER A 193 55.18 50.43 -46.52
N ILE A 194 54.32 50.32 -45.50
CA ILE A 194 52.88 50.14 -45.69
C ILE A 194 52.24 51.42 -46.26
N ILE A 195 52.63 52.60 -45.78
CA ILE A 195 52.14 53.88 -46.32
C ILE A 195 52.59 54.05 -47.78
N GLU A 196 53.84 53.75 -48.13
CA GLU A 196 54.31 53.78 -49.53
C GLU A 196 53.56 52.81 -50.44
N THR A 197 53.17 51.64 -49.93
CA THR A 197 52.45 50.62 -50.72
C THR A 197 50.93 50.83 -50.77
N THR A 198 50.36 51.57 -49.81
CA THR A 198 48.92 51.85 -49.73
C THR A 198 48.52 53.25 -50.15
N THR A 199 49.46 54.20 -50.33
CA THR A 199 49.18 55.51 -50.92
C THR A 199 48.96 55.35 -52.42
N PRO A 200 47.72 55.36 -52.94
CA PRO A 200 47.50 55.30 -54.36
C PRO A 200 47.76 56.72 -54.91
N LEU A 201 48.65 56.81 -55.89
CA LEU A 201 48.71 57.83 -56.96
C LEU A 201 47.68 58.97 -56.83
N LEU A 202 47.94 59.93 -55.94
CA LEU A 202 47.23 61.22 -55.90
C LEU A 202 48.26 62.34 -55.75
N ARG A 203 49.09 62.51 -56.79
CA ARG A 203 49.59 63.83 -57.23
C ARG A 203 50.29 63.71 -58.59
N SER A 204 49.58 64.26 -59.58
CA SER A 204 49.98 64.78 -60.91
C SER A 204 50.88 63.91 -61.78
#